data_AF-W9QR51-F1
#
_entry.id   AF-W9QR51-F1
#
_cell.length_a   1.000
_cell.length_b   1.000
_cell.length_c   1.000
_cell.angle_alpha   90.00
_cell.angle_beta   90.00
_cell.angle_gamma   90.00
#
_symmetry.space_group_name_H-M   'P 1'
#
loop_
_entity.id
_entity.type
_entity.pdbx_description
1 polymer ?
#
loop_
_entity_poly.entity_id
_entity_poly.type
_entity_poly.pdbx_seq_one_letter_code
_entity_poly.pdbx_strand_id
1 'polypeptide(L)'
;MTSPSKNLQFLVLILFAILFLGHCSPLTTNSNDAPSPLLKQVCSHTKTLDFCIASLNSDAKVDTKGLSHISLEISLSSAKENNAFISAMLKTTKDPGVKRGLKHCTVNYGGSLYALQ
;
A
#
# COMPACT_ATOMS: atom_id res chain seq x y z
N MET A 1 -33.99 24.54 17.33
CA MET A 1 -33.51 23.15 17.20
C MET A 1 -34.25 22.52 16.02
N THR A 2 -33.68 22.56 14.82
CA THR A 2 -34.29 22.03 13.59
C THR A 2 -33.79 20.60 13.38
N SER A 3 -34.71 19.63 13.39
CA SER A 3 -34.40 18.23 13.08
C SER A 3 -33.96 18.12 11.62
N PRO A 4 -32.86 17.42 11.29
CA PRO A 4 -32.50 17.15 9.90
C PRO A 4 -33.61 16.30 9.24
N SER A 5 -33.97 16.64 8.00
CA SER A 5 -34.92 15.86 7.22
C SER A 5 -34.34 14.48 6.94
N LYS A 6 -35.17 13.42 7.00
CA LYS A 6 -34.76 12.02 6.78
C LYS A 6 -34.02 11.84 5.44
N ASN A 7 -34.37 12.64 4.44
CA ASN A 7 -33.75 12.67 3.12
C ASN A 7 -32.28 13.13 3.18
N LEU A 8 -31.96 14.09 4.04
CA LEU A 8 -30.59 14.57 4.23
C LEU A 8 -29.72 13.51 4.94
N GLN A 9 -30.29 12.77 5.89
CA GLN A 9 -29.58 11.67 6.56
C GLN A 9 -29.28 10.51 5.59
N PHE A 10 -30.22 10.14 4.72
CA PHE A 10 -30.00 9.13 3.69
C PHE A 10 -28.90 9.53 2.70
N LEU A 11 -28.88 10.79 2.27
CA LEU A 11 -27.89 11.28 1.30
C LEU A 11 -26.46 11.25 1.87
N VAL A 12 -26.30 11.57 3.16
CA VAL A 12 -25.00 11.48 3.86
C VAL A 12 -24.50 10.03 3.96
N LEU A 13 -25.39 9.07 4.23
CA LEU A 13 -25.03 7.65 4.31
C LEU A 13 -24.59 7.09 2.94
N ILE A 14 -25.26 7.48 1.85
CA ILE A 14 -24.89 7.07 0.50
C ILE A 14 -23.51 7.63 0.12
N LEU A 15 -23.24 8.90 0.41
CA LEU A 15 -21.93 9.52 0.17
C LEU A 15 -20.81 8.81 0.94
N PHE A 16 -21.07 8.42 2.20
CA PHE A 16 -20.13 7.66 3.01
C PHE A 16 -19.87 6.27 2.43
N ALA A 17 -20.91 5.56 1.97
CA ALA A 17 -20.76 4.24 1.33
C ALA A 17 -19.91 4.30 0.05
N ILE A 18 -20.12 5.32 -0.80
CA ILE A 18 -19.34 5.50 -2.04
C ILE A 18 -17.87 5.79 -1.73
N LEU A 19 -17.58 6.59 -0.69
CA LEU A 19 -16.22 6.84 -0.23
C LEU A 19 -15.55 5.56 0.30
N PHE A 20 -16.25 4.70 1.04
CA PHE A 20 -15.67 3.44 1.53
C PHE A 20 -15.47 2.39 0.44
N LEU A 21 -16.36 2.32 -0.55
CA LEU A 21 -16.27 1.39 -1.67
C LEU A 21 -15.21 1.81 -2.72
N GLY A 22 -14.87 3.09 -2.80
CA GLY A 22 -13.92 3.64 -3.78
C GLY A 22 -12.43 3.47 -3.45
N HIS A 23 -12.07 3.04 -2.23
CA HIS A 23 -10.66 2.89 -1.81
C HIS A 23 -10.11 1.47 -1.95
N CYS A 24 -10.91 0.52 -2.43
CA CYS A 24 -10.42 -0.82 -2.73
C CYS A 24 -10.05 -0.89 -4.22
N SER A 25 -8.90 -0.34 -4.60
CA SER A 25 -8.34 -0.65 -5.91
C SER A 25 -8.00 -2.14 -5.94
N PRO A 26 -8.60 -2.95 -6.83
CA PRO A 26 -8.12 -4.31 -7.04
C PRO A 26 -6.68 -4.23 -7.53
N LEU A 27 -5.80 -5.02 -6.91
CA LEU A 27 -4.42 -5.18 -7.35
C LEU A 27 -4.47 -5.92 -8.70
N THR A 28 -4.51 -5.18 -9.81
CA THR A 28 -4.56 -5.74 -11.15
C THR A 28 -3.17 -6.27 -11.51
N THR A 29 -2.98 -7.57 -11.34
CA THR A 29 -1.77 -8.28 -11.80
C THR A 29 -1.92 -8.62 -13.28
N ASN A 30 -1.31 -7.85 -14.16
CA ASN A 30 -1.20 -8.17 -15.59
C ASN A 30 -0.12 -9.24 -15.83
N SER A 31 -0.34 -10.45 -15.33
CA SER A 31 0.45 -11.62 -15.70
C SER A 31 -0.51 -12.76 -16.02
N ASN A 32 -0.71 -13.00 -17.31
CA ASN A 32 -1.51 -14.12 -17.82
C ASN A 32 -0.81 -15.48 -17.60
N ASP A 33 0.41 -15.47 -17.06
CA ASP A 33 1.19 -16.66 -16.77
C ASP A 33 1.02 -17.10 -15.31
N ALA A 34 0.78 -18.40 -15.13
CA ALA A 34 0.72 -19.00 -13.81
C ALA A 34 2.08 -18.79 -13.09
N PRO A 35 2.07 -18.40 -11.80
CA PRO A 35 3.30 -18.15 -11.06
C PRO A 35 4.18 -19.41 -11.02
N SER A 36 5.49 -19.20 -11.18
CA SER A 36 6.47 -20.28 -11.22
C SER A 36 6.47 -21.10 -9.92
N PRO A 37 6.88 -22.38 -9.94
CA PRO A 37 6.97 -23.19 -8.72
C PRO A 37 7.86 -22.55 -7.64
N LEU A 38 8.96 -21.92 -8.06
CA LEU A 38 9.86 -21.21 -7.15
C LEU A 38 9.17 -20.00 -6.51
N LEU A 39 8.44 -19.21 -7.31
CA LEU A 39 7.69 -18.06 -6.80
C LEU A 39 6.62 -18.50 -5.80
N LYS A 40 5.88 -19.57 -6.09
CA LYS A 40 4.90 -20.15 -5.15
C LYS A 40 5.57 -20.59 -3.85
N GLN A 41 6.72 -21.24 -3.93
CA GLN A 41 7.48 -21.66 -2.75
C GLN A 41 7.89 -20.45 -1.91
N VAL A 42 8.54 -19.44 -2.51
CA VAL A 42 8.96 -18.21 -1.80
C VAL A 42 7.76 -17.51 -1.16
N CYS A 43 6.68 -17.31 -1.92
CA CYS A 43 5.50 -16.61 -1.42
C CYS A 43 4.73 -17.39 -0.35
N SER A 44 4.85 -18.73 -0.29
CA SER A 44 4.27 -19.53 0.79
C SER A 44 4.85 -19.23 2.18
N HIS A 45 6.05 -18.63 2.23
CA HIS A 45 6.69 -18.18 3.48
C HIS A 45 6.31 -16.75 3.87
N THR A 46 5.47 -16.08 3.08
CA THR A 46 5.01 -14.72 3.38
C THR A 46 3.65 -14.73 4.06
N LYS A 47 3.32 -13.64 4.77
CA LYS A 47 2.02 -13.48 5.43
C LYS A 47 0.86 -13.36 4.44
N THR A 48 1.12 -12.86 3.23
CA THR A 48 0.09 -12.53 2.24
C THR A 48 0.51 -13.09 0.89
N LEU A 49 0.09 -14.33 0.61
CA LEU A 49 0.45 -15.05 -0.60
C LEU A 49 0.13 -14.25 -1.87
N ASP A 50 -1.10 -13.76 -1.99
CA ASP A 50 -1.57 -13.06 -3.20
C ASP A 50 -0.80 -11.76 -3.44
N PHE A 51 -0.51 -11.00 -2.37
CA PHE A 51 0.30 -9.79 -2.47
C PHE A 51 1.74 -10.10 -2.89
N CYS A 52 2.33 -11.17 -2.34
CA CYS A 52 3.67 -11.58 -2.74
C CYS A 52 3.72 -11.99 -4.21
N ILE A 53 2.79 -12.84 -4.66
CA ILE A 53 2.71 -13.24 -6.06
C ILE A 53 2.51 -12.00 -6.92
N ALA A 54 1.55 -11.13 -6.60
CA ALA A 54 1.30 -9.91 -7.34
C ALA A 54 2.52 -8.98 -7.46
N SER A 55 3.32 -8.90 -6.39
CA SER A 55 4.51 -8.04 -6.33
C SER A 55 5.68 -8.65 -7.12
N LEU A 56 5.86 -9.96 -7.03
CA LEU A 56 7.06 -10.65 -7.51
C LEU A 56 6.85 -11.45 -8.80
N ASN A 57 5.63 -11.52 -9.35
CA ASN A 57 5.36 -12.25 -10.60
C ASN A 57 5.96 -11.49 -11.79
N SER A 58 7.26 -11.63 -11.95
CA SER A 58 8.04 -11.28 -13.13
C SER A 58 8.18 -12.50 -14.06
N ASP A 59 8.70 -12.30 -15.27
CA ASP A 59 8.95 -13.38 -16.25
C ASP A 59 9.56 -14.65 -15.64
N ALA A 60 9.16 -15.80 -16.18
CA ALA A 60 9.25 -17.14 -15.60
C ALA A 60 10.67 -17.71 -15.28
N LYS A 61 11.73 -16.90 -15.31
CA LYS A 61 13.14 -17.36 -15.22
C LYS A 61 13.97 -16.64 -14.16
N VAL A 62 13.35 -16.14 -13.09
CA VAL A 62 14.08 -15.50 -12.00
C VAL A 62 14.43 -16.53 -10.92
N ASP A 63 15.71 -16.61 -10.55
CA ASP A 63 16.19 -17.44 -9.44
C ASP A 63 15.93 -16.74 -8.08
N THR A 64 16.30 -17.39 -6.96
CA THR A 64 16.10 -16.80 -5.63
C THR A 64 16.84 -15.48 -5.44
N LYS A 65 18.00 -15.30 -6.10
CA LYS A 65 18.77 -14.07 -6.03
C LYS A 65 18.06 -12.94 -6.76
N GLY A 66 17.56 -13.17 -7.96
CA GLY A 66 16.77 -12.20 -8.70
C GLY A 66 15.47 -11.83 -7.99
N LEU A 67 14.78 -12.82 -7.40
CA LEU A 67 13.58 -12.55 -6.59
C LEU A 67 13.90 -11.68 -5.36
N SER A 68 15.05 -11.91 -4.72
CA SER A 68 15.49 -11.06 -3.61
C SER A 68 15.77 -9.62 -4.05
N HIS A 69 16.38 -9.43 -5.22
CA HIS A 69 16.65 -8.10 -5.77
C HIS A 69 15.34 -7.36 -6.08
N ILE A 70 14.41 -8.01 -6.77
CA ILE A 70 13.08 -7.44 -7.08
C ILE A 70 12.36 -7.06 -5.78
N SER A 71 12.40 -7.92 -4.76
CA SER A 71 11.78 -7.64 -3.46
C SER A 71 12.40 -6.41 -2.78
N LEU A 72 13.71 -6.21 -2.87
CA LEU A 72 14.40 -5.03 -2.33
C LEU A 72 14.02 -3.78 -3.11
N GLU A 73 13.99 -3.85 -4.45
CA GLU A 73 13.61 -2.73 -5.31
C GLU A 73 12.17 -2.26 -5.06
N ILE A 74 11.22 -3.19 -4.98
CA ILE A 74 9.82 -2.89 -4.66
C ILE A 74 9.74 -2.23 -3.28
N SER A 75 10.41 -2.80 -2.29
CA SER A 75 10.43 -2.25 -0.92
C SER A 75 11.01 -0.84 -0.90
N LEU A 76 12.09 -0.59 -1.64
CA LEU A 76 12.73 0.72 -1.74
C LEU A 76 11.83 1.74 -2.45
N SER A 77 11.19 1.35 -3.55
CA SER A 77 10.25 2.24 -4.27
C SER A 77 9.08 2.61 -3.38
N SER A 78 8.41 1.61 -2.77
CA SER A 78 7.30 1.85 -1.86
C SER A 78 7.71 2.68 -0.64
N ALA A 79 8.91 2.49 -0.10
CA ALA A 79 9.42 3.33 0.99
C ALA A 79 9.63 4.79 0.57
N LYS A 80 10.18 5.02 -0.63
CA LYS A 80 10.37 6.37 -1.20
C LYS A 80 9.03 7.07 -1.43
N GLU A 81 8.08 6.38 -2.06
CA GLU A 81 6.73 6.89 -2.35
C GLU A 81 6.00 7.25 -1.06
N ASN A 82 5.99 6.35 -0.07
CA ASN A 82 5.34 6.60 1.21
C ASN A 82 6.01 7.75 1.97
N ASN A 83 7.34 7.83 1.98
CA ASN A 83 8.06 8.94 2.61
C ASN A 83 7.71 10.30 1.95
N ALA A 84 7.60 10.34 0.62
CA ALA A 84 7.19 11.53 -0.11
C ALA A 84 5.73 11.90 0.20
N PHE A 85 4.82 10.92 0.24
CA PHE A 85 3.42 11.11 0.59
C PHE A 85 3.25 11.66 2.01
N ILE A 86 3.93 11.07 3.00
CA ILE A 86 3.94 11.55 4.40
C ILE A 86 4.45 12.98 4.46
N SER A 87 5.53 13.29 3.73
CA SER A 87 6.10 14.64 3.66
C SER A 87 5.12 15.65 3.06
N ALA A 88 4.31 15.25 2.08
CA ALA A 88 3.25 16.07 1.52
C ALA A 88 2.11 16.30 2.52
N MET A 89 1.63 15.24 3.20
CA MET A 89 0.57 15.34 4.20
C MET A 89 0.97 16.23 5.39
N LEU A 90 2.23 16.16 5.84
CA LEU A 90 2.74 17.00 6.92
C LEU A 90 2.63 18.49 6.64
N LYS A 91 2.70 18.89 5.36
CA LYS A 91 2.59 20.29 4.93
C LYS A 91 1.14 20.78 4.96
N THR A 92 0.17 19.88 4.79
CA THR A 92 -1.25 20.24 4.61
C THR A 92 -2.11 19.98 5.85
N THR A 93 -1.72 19.03 6.71
CA THR A 93 -2.53 18.68 7.88
C THR A 93 -2.55 19.78 8.95
N LYS A 94 -3.75 20.06 9.47
CA LYS A 94 -3.97 20.95 10.61
C LYS A 94 -4.23 20.19 11.91
N ASP A 95 -4.51 18.89 11.82
CA ASP A 95 -4.80 18.08 13.00
C ASP A 95 -3.51 17.74 13.76
N PRO A 96 -3.42 18.09 15.06
CA PRO A 96 -2.19 17.88 15.83
C PRO A 96 -1.90 16.40 16.11
N GLY A 97 -2.92 15.54 16.18
CA GLY A 97 -2.77 14.10 16.35
C GLY A 97 -2.16 13.45 15.11
N VAL A 98 -2.74 13.73 13.94
CA VAL A 98 -2.24 13.31 12.64
C VAL A 98 -0.83 13.83 12.42
N LYS A 99 -0.55 15.10 12.74
CA LYS A 99 0.80 15.68 12.61
C LYS A 99 1.84 14.94 13.45
N ARG A 100 1.50 14.52 14.68
CA ARG A 100 2.42 13.70 15.50
C ARG A 100 2.65 12.33 14.90
N GLY A 101 1.58 11.65 14.45
CA GLY A 101 1.68 10.35 13.80
C GLY A 101 2.57 10.40 12.56
N LEU A 102 2.33 11.37 11.67
CA LEU A 102 3.11 11.54 10.44
C LEU A 102 4.60 11.83 10.73
N LYS A 103 4.92 12.62 11.77
CA LYS A 103 6.33 12.84 12.18
C LYS A 103 7.01 11.53 12.59
N HIS A 104 6.31 10.66 13.31
CA HIS A 104 6.84 9.35 13.67
C HIS A 104 7.04 8.48 12.41
N CYS A 105 6.08 8.51 11.48
CA CYS A 105 6.21 7.81 10.20
C CYS A 105 7.43 8.30 9.40
N THR A 106 7.76 9.59 9.39
CA THR A 106 8.97 10.11 8.73
C THR A 106 10.25 9.47 9.29
N VAL A 107 10.34 9.27 10.61
CA VAL A 107 11.51 8.60 11.21
C VAL A 107 11.59 7.14 10.77
N ASN A 108 10.47 6.42 10.80
CA ASN A 108 10.43 5.00 10.43
C ASN A 108 10.73 4.78 8.94
N TYR A 109 10.15 5.58 8.05
CA TYR A 109 10.45 5.49 6.62
C TYR A 109 11.85 6.01 6.28
N GLY A 110 12.37 6.99 7.01
CA GLY A 110 13.79 7.38 6.91
C GLY A 110 14.74 6.23 7.26
N GLY A 111 14.46 5.52 8.35
CA GLY A 111 15.23 4.31 8.72
C GLY A 111 15.08 3.18 7.70
N SER A 112 13.87 2.98 7.17
CA SER A 112 13.61 1.98 6.12
C SER A 112 14.40 2.29 4.84
N LEU A 113 14.44 3.56 4.43
CA LEU A 113 15.21 4.00 3.27
C LEU A 113 16.72 3.76 3.46
N TYR A 114 17.25 3.99 4.66
CA TYR A 114 18.65 3.71 4.96
C TYR A 114 18.96 2.21 4.90
N ALA A 115 18.06 1.36 5.40
CA ALA A 115 18.28 -0.09 5.45
C ALA A 115 18.12 -0.80 4.08
N LEU A 116 17.42 -0.18 3.13
CA LEU A 116 17.10 -0.75 1.81
C LEU A 116 18.04 -0.28 0.68
N GLN A 117 18.99 0.61 0.99
CA GLN A 117 20.01 1.13 0.07
C GLN A 117 21.33 0.38 0.25
#